data_AF-A0A965L7D0-F1
#
_entry.id   AF-A0A965L7D0-F1
#
_cell.length_a   1.000
_cell.length_b   1.000
_cell.length_c   1.000
_cell.angle_alpha   90.00
_cell.angle_beta   90.00
_cell.angle_gamma   90.00
#
_symmetry.space_group_name_H-M   'P 1'
#
loop_
_entity.id
_entity.type
_entity.pdbx_description
1 polymer ?
#
loop_
_entity_poly.entity_id
_entity_poly.type
_entity_poly.pdbx_seq_one_letter_code
_entity_poly.pdbx_strand_id
1 'polypeptide(L)'
;MCQITFAQVHKAPAYPLIAHDPYFSIWSFSDQANASTTKHWTGNDQSMVGLIKVDNKTYQFLGALPFPIESIVPIAEKSQPIECVYTEEEPGQNWMNENYQSTLWKNGKLPFGKGANNKWATSWPSKNIWVRRTFEYEEVDIDKLILQLRHDDDVEVYLNGTKIYDCQNCNTRKIKNIELANAVKKNLKKGKNLLALHCINLRGNAWLDAGFAKQKNAKQLTLAQQLAVEITATQTKYQFACGAVKLNLTFTSPLIASNLDLMSRPVSYVDFEIKSTDGKTHETEITFGLAAD
;
A
#
# COMPACT_ATOMS: atom_id res chain seq x y z
N MET A 1 -41.02 12.35 -31.31
CA MET A 1 -40.25 11.90 -30.13
C MET A 1 -38.80 11.75 -30.55
N CYS A 2 -37.92 12.64 -30.12
CA CYS A 2 -36.49 12.52 -30.36
C CYS A 2 -35.95 11.52 -29.33
N GLN A 3 -35.58 10.31 -29.78
CA GLN A 3 -34.89 9.35 -28.92
C GLN A 3 -33.43 9.80 -28.78
N ILE A 4 -33.07 10.25 -27.57
CA ILE A 4 -31.68 10.46 -27.19
C ILE A 4 -31.07 9.07 -27.00
N THR A 5 -30.24 8.65 -27.95
CA THR A 5 -29.38 7.47 -27.80
C THR A 5 -28.29 7.80 -26.80
N PHE A 6 -28.29 7.13 -25.65
CA PHE A 6 -27.14 7.17 -24.74
C PHE A 6 -25.96 6.47 -25.41
N ALA A 7 -24.89 7.21 -25.68
CA ALA A 7 -23.64 6.64 -26.13
C ALA A 7 -23.15 5.60 -25.12
N GLN A 8 -22.66 4.47 -25.62
CA GLN A 8 -22.00 3.44 -24.82
C GLN A 8 -20.89 4.10 -24.00
N VAL A 9 -21.03 4.10 -22.67
CA VAL A 9 -20.00 4.62 -21.78
C VAL A 9 -18.76 3.74 -21.96
N HIS A 10 -17.75 4.26 -22.68
CA HIS A 10 -16.48 3.58 -22.91
C HIS A 10 -15.64 3.62 -21.62
N LYS A 11 -16.05 2.84 -20.63
CA LYS A 11 -15.25 2.56 -19.44
C LYS A 11 -14.42 1.32 -19.69
N ALA A 12 -13.11 1.46 -19.56
CA ALA A 12 -12.20 0.33 -19.61
C ALA A 12 -12.00 -0.21 -18.18
N PRO A 13 -11.80 -1.53 -17.99
CA PRO A 13 -11.47 -2.07 -16.68
C PRO A 13 -10.12 -1.56 -16.17
N ALA A 14 -9.22 -1.16 -17.08
CA ALA A 14 -7.99 -0.45 -16.80
C ALA A 14 -7.55 0.37 -18.01
N TYR A 15 -6.83 1.46 -17.76
CA TYR A 15 -6.30 2.39 -18.76
C TYR A 15 -4.77 2.27 -18.81
N PRO A 16 -4.15 1.97 -19.97
CA PRO A 16 -2.70 1.85 -20.09
C PRO A 16 -2.05 3.23 -19.98
N LEU A 17 -1.10 3.41 -19.07
CA LEU A 17 -0.34 4.66 -18.94
C LEU A 17 1.09 4.49 -19.47
N ILE A 18 1.73 3.37 -19.16
CA ILE A 18 3.00 2.97 -19.75
C ILE A 18 2.85 1.50 -20.14
N ALA A 19 2.89 1.21 -21.43
CA ALA A 19 2.89 -0.16 -21.94
C ALA A 19 4.25 -0.45 -22.59
N HIS A 20 5.01 -1.37 -22.00
CA HIS A 20 6.30 -1.80 -22.55
C HIS A 20 6.34 -3.31 -22.72
N ASP A 21 6.49 -4.04 -21.63
CA ASP A 21 6.59 -5.49 -21.63
C ASP A 21 5.89 -6.09 -20.38
N PRO A 22 5.80 -7.43 -20.27
CA PRO A 22 5.16 -8.08 -19.12
C PRO A 22 5.82 -7.84 -17.77
N TYR A 23 7.07 -7.34 -17.72
CA TYR A 23 7.82 -7.04 -16.50
C TYR A 23 7.71 -5.57 -16.10
N PHE A 24 7.53 -4.65 -17.06
CA PHE A 24 7.32 -3.24 -16.81
C PHE A 24 6.16 -2.69 -17.64
N SER A 25 5.04 -2.44 -16.95
CA SER A 25 3.88 -1.72 -17.49
C SER A 25 3.12 -1.08 -16.34
N ILE A 26 2.55 0.10 -16.55
CA ILE A 26 1.82 0.88 -15.53
C ILE A 26 0.43 1.23 -16.05
N TRP A 27 -0.58 0.95 -15.23
CA TRP A 27 -1.99 1.05 -15.57
C TRP A 27 -2.76 1.81 -14.49
N SER A 28 -3.82 2.51 -14.89
CA SER A 28 -4.86 3.01 -13.98
C SER A 28 -6.03 2.03 -13.95
N PHE A 29 -6.36 1.49 -12.78
CA PHE A 29 -7.49 0.55 -12.58
C PHE A 29 -8.75 1.27 -12.07
N SER A 30 -8.88 2.56 -12.35
CA SER A 30 -10.04 3.35 -11.94
C SER A 30 -10.51 4.28 -13.04
N ASP A 31 -11.81 4.60 -13.01
CA ASP A 31 -12.46 5.53 -13.94
C ASP A 31 -11.93 6.98 -13.81
N GLN A 32 -11.25 7.30 -12.72
CA GLN A 32 -10.69 8.62 -12.41
C GLN A 32 -9.19 8.48 -12.17
N ALA A 33 -8.35 9.08 -13.01
CA ALA A 33 -6.91 8.89 -12.99
C ALA A 33 -6.24 9.21 -11.64
N ASN A 34 -6.87 10.04 -10.80
CA ASN A 34 -6.40 10.43 -9.47
C ASN A 34 -7.05 9.68 -8.30
N ALA A 35 -7.89 8.68 -8.55
CA ALA A 35 -8.64 7.98 -7.50
C ALA A 35 -7.86 6.85 -6.81
N SER A 36 -6.90 6.23 -7.50
CA SER A 36 -6.14 5.09 -6.96
C SER A 36 -4.67 5.15 -7.35
N THR A 37 -3.82 4.48 -6.57
CA THR A 37 -2.44 4.21 -6.98
C THR A 37 -2.44 3.44 -8.30
N THR A 38 -1.57 3.84 -9.23
CA THR A 38 -1.36 3.12 -10.49
C THR A 38 -0.63 1.80 -10.23
N LYS A 39 -0.86 0.81 -11.09
CA LYS A 39 -0.45 -0.58 -10.82
C LYS A 39 0.21 -1.23 -12.02
N HIS A 40 1.04 -2.21 -11.73
CA HIS A 40 1.39 -3.24 -12.70
C HIS A 40 0.17 -4.11 -13.01
N TRP A 41 0.16 -4.79 -14.16
CA TRP A 41 -0.97 -5.66 -14.55
C TRP A 41 -1.15 -6.87 -13.59
N THR A 42 -0.13 -7.20 -12.80
CA THR A 42 -0.22 -8.21 -11.71
C THR A 42 -0.94 -7.70 -10.45
N GLY A 43 -1.29 -6.42 -10.38
CA GLY A 43 -1.93 -5.78 -9.24
C GLY A 43 -0.99 -5.16 -8.20
N ASN A 44 0.33 -5.35 -8.35
CA ASN A 44 1.34 -4.65 -7.54
C ASN A 44 1.29 -3.15 -7.81
N ASP A 45 1.55 -2.34 -6.78
CA ASP A 45 1.56 -0.88 -6.89
C ASP A 45 2.80 -0.42 -7.67
N GLN A 46 2.61 0.34 -8.74
CA GLN A 46 3.68 0.99 -9.50
C GLN A 46 3.30 2.47 -9.56
N SER A 47 3.66 3.20 -8.52
CA SER A 47 3.04 4.48 -8.19
C SER A 47 3.51 5.60 -9.11
N MET A 48 2.56 6.21 -9.82
CA MET A 48 2.74 7.42 -10.60
C MET A 48 1.85 8.50 -10.00
N VAL A 49 2.42 9.67 -9.71
CA VAL A 49 1.72 10.80 -9.10
C VAL A 49 1.88 12.02 -9.97
N GLY A 50 0.78 12.72 -10.22
CA GLY A 50 0.78 13.99 -10.94
C GLY A 50 0.07 15.07 -10.16
N LEU A 51 0.79 16.15 -9.86
CA LEU A 51 0.27 17.38 -9.25
C LEU A 51 0.51 18.56 -10.19
N ILE A 52 -0.47 19.46 -10.27
CA ILE A 52 -0.32 20.76 -10.91
C ILE A 52 -0.62 21.85 -9.87
N LYS A 53 0.31 22.77 -9.66
CA LYS A 53 0.06 24.01 -8.94
C LYS A 53 -0.35 25.07 -9.95
N VAL A 54 -1.45 25.77 -9.68
CA VAL A 54 -1.98 26.88 -10.47
C VAL A 54 -2.13 28.05 -9.52
N ASP A 55 -1.30 29.08 -9.72
CA ASP A 55 -1.10 30.18 -8.79
C ASP A 55 -0.76 29.62 -7.38
N ASN A 56 -1.67 29.79 -6.41
CA ASN A 56 -1.46 29.35 -5.02
C ASN A 56 -2.20 28.06 -4.65
N LYS A 57 -2.76 27.33 -5.63
CA LYS A 57 -3.57 26.13 -5.37
C LYS A 57 -3.05 24.91 -6.12
N THR A 58 -2.88 23.80 -5.40
CA THR A 58 -2.40 22.53 -5.95
C THR A 58 -3.57 21.58 -6.23
N TYR A 59 -3.56 21.00 -7.42
CA TYR A 59 -4.50 20.00 -7.89
C TYR A 59 -3.80 18.68 -8.16
N GLN A 60 -4.37 17.57 -7.68
CA GLN A 60 -3.89 16.22 -7.99
C GLN A 60 -4.64 15.68 -9.21
N PHE A 61 -3.92 15.43 -10.31
CA PHE A 61 -4.52 14.94 -11.56
C PHE A 61 -4.24 13.46 -11.85
N LEU A 62 -3.27 12.85 -11.19
CA LEU A 62 -2.91 11.45 -11.43
C LEU A 62 -2.42 10.74 -10.17
N GLY A 63 -2.86 9.49 -10.01
CA GLY A 63 -2.51 8.55 -8.95
C GLY A 63 -2.95 9.00 -7.57
N ALA A 64 -3.15 8.06 -6.65
CA ALA A 64 -3.23 8.40 -5.23
C ALA A 64 -1.83 8.70 -4.69
N LEU A 65 -1.70 9.72 -3.83
CA LEU A 65 -0.43 10.06 -3.19
C LEU A 65 0.02 8.90 -2.27
N PRO A 66 1.23 8.33 -2.45
CA PRO A 66 1.78 7.39 -1.51
C PRO A 66 2.17 8.16 -0.24
N PHE A 67 1.51 7.87 0.88
CA PHE A 67 1.92 8.42 2.16
C PHE A 67 2.89 7.46 2.82
N PRO A 68 4.13 7.90 3.10
CA PRO A 68 5.11 7.02 3.72
C PRO A 68 4.60 6.60 5.10
N ILE A 69 4.81 5.34 5.41
CA ILE A 69 4.65 4.82 6.77
C ILE A 69 5.98 4.95 7.49
N GLU A 70 5.94 5.36 8.75
CA GLU A 70 7.11 5.47 9.61
C GLU A 70 6.99 4.41 10.71
N SER A 71 8.02 3.55 10.85
CA SER A 71 8.02 2.51 11.87
C SER A 71 8.01 3.13 13.28
N ILE A 72 7.05 2.73 14.10
CA ILE A 72 7.01 3.05 15.55
C ILE A 72 7.42 1.85 16.40
N VAL A 73 7.12 0.64 15.94
CA VAL A 73 7.56 -0.63 16.53
C VAL A 73 8.09 -1.48 15.38
N PRO A 74 9.41 -1.71 15.29
CA PRO A 74 10.01 -2.32 14.11
C PRO A 74 9.55 -3.77 13.92
N ILE A 75 9.46 -4.19 12.67
CA ILE A 75 9.40 -5.61 12.26
C ILE A 75 10.82 -6.16 12.08
N ALA A 76 11.01 -7.44 12.34
CA ALA A 76 12.33 -8.04 12.26
C ALA A 76 12.84 -8.13 10.80
N GLU A 77 11.95 -8.35 9.83
CA GLU A 77 12.27 -8.44 8.40
C GLU A 77 12.93 -7.17 7.83
N LYS A 78 12.60 -5.99 8.39
CA LYS A 78 13.20 -4.70 8.00
C LYS A 78 14.22 -4.16 9.01
N SER A 79 14.60 -4.95 10.01
CA SER A 79 15.55 -4.52 11.04
C SER A 79 16.53 -5.65 11.37
N GLN A 80 16.61 -6.02 12.65
CA GLN A 80 17.37 -7.15 13.16
C GLN A 80 16.40 -8.10 13.85
N PRO A 81 16.78 -9.38 14.06
CA PRO A 81 15.96 -10.29 14.86
C PRO A 81 15.54 -9.68 16.20
N ILE A 82 14.25 -9.81 16.55
CA ILE A 82 13.68 -9.10 17.71
C ILE A 82 13.31 -10.08 18.81
N GLU A 83 13.91 -9.91 19.99
CA GLU A 83 13.69 -10.74 21.16
C GLU A 83 12.21 -10.78 21.59
N CYS A 84 11.76 -11.97 21.95
CA CYS A 84 10.42 -12.24 22.44
C CYS A 84 10.41 -13.56 23.23
N VAL A 85 9.26 -13.87 23.84
CA VAL A 85 9.01 -15.19 24.42
C VAL A 85 7.90 -15.88 23.66
N TYR A 86 7.97 -17.20 23.55
CA TYR A 86 6.98 -17.99 22.82
C TYR A 86 6.72 -19.37 23.43
N THR A 87 5.58 -19.94 23.07
CA THR A 87 5.25 -21.35 23.31
C THR A 87 4.60 -21.93 22.06
N GLU A 88 4.75 -23.24 21.87
CA GLU A 88 4.05 -24.03 20.85
C GLU A 88 2.95 -24.91 21.46
N GLU A 89 2.79 -24.82 22.78
CA GLU A 89 1.75 -25.48 23.57
C GLU A 89 0.70 -24.44 23.99
N GLU A 90 -0.57 -24.86 24.01
CA GLU A 90 -1.72 -24.04 24.39
C GLU A 90 -1.49 -23.39 25.77
N PRO A 91 -1.37 -22.06 25.88
CA PRO A 91 -1.06 -21.39 27.13
C PRO A 91 -2.28 -21.22 28.07
N GLY A 92 -3.46 -21.67 27.65
CA GLY A 92 -4.70 -21.44 28.37
C GLY A 92 -5.23 -20.01 28.22
N GLN A 93 -6.07 -19.58 29.15
CA GLN A 93 -6.77 -18.29 29.06
C GLN A 93 -5.87 -17.11 29.43
N ASN A 94 -6.20 -15.91 28.92
CA ASN A 94 -5.60 -14.63 29.31
C ASN A 94 -4.10 -14.45 28.98
N TRP A 95 -3.50 -15.32 28.17
CA TRP A 95 -2.07 -15.26 27.79
C TRP A 95 -1.65 -13.94 27.11
N MET A 96 -2.60 -13.29 26.45
CA MET A 96 -2.49 -12.00 25.76
C MET A 96 -2.45 -10.79 26.71
N ASN A 97 -2.80 -10.97 27.99
CA ASN A 97 -2.82 -9.89 28.99
C ASN A 97 -1.43 -9.63 29.58
N GLU A 98 -1.18 -8.39 30.01
CA GLU A 98 0.13 -7.97 30.54
C GLU A 98 0.56 -8.72 31.82
N ASN A 99 -0.41 -9.07 32.67
CA ASN A 99 -0.16 -9.75 33.95
C ASN A 99 0.06 -11.27 33.84
N TYR A 100 -0.14 -11.85 32.65
CA TYR A 100 0.06 -13.28 32.45
C TYR A 100 1.53 -13.66 32.67
N GLN A 101 1.75 -14.74 33.43
CA GLN A 101 3.09 -15.25 33.75
C GLN A 101 3.55 -16.24 32.69
N SER A 102 4.51 -15.85 31.85
CA SER A 102 5.08 -16.69 30.80
C SER A 102 6.43 -17.28 31.20
N THR A 103 6.60 -17.66 32.47
CA THR A 103 7.89 -18.17 33.01
C THR A 103 8.31 -19.50 32.39
N LEU A 104 7.36 -20.30 31.90
CA LEU A 104 7.61 -21.57 31.21
C LEU A 104 7.80 -21.40 29.70
N TRP A 105 7.64 -20.19 29.16
CA TRP A 105 7.79 -19.95 27.73
C TRP A 105 9.28 -19.90 27.35
N LYS A 106 9.56 -20.28 26.11
CA LYS A 106 10.91 -20.27 25.55
C LYS A 106 11.28 -18.85 25.12
N ASN A 107 12.56 -18.51 25.19
CA ASN A 107 13.08 -17.31 24.55
C ASN A 107 13.26 -17.55 23.04
N GLY A 108 12.89 -16.58 22.23
CA GLY A 108 13.02 -16.64 20.78
C GLY A 108 13.11 -15.25 20.17
N LYS A 109 13.24 -15.19 18.85
CA LYS A 109 13.34 -13.97 18.07
C LYS A 109 12.43 -13.99 16.85
N LEU A 110 11.70 -12.91 16.61
CA LEU A 110 11.07 -12.66 15.32
C LEU A 110 12.15 -12.45 14.24
N PRO A 111 11.89 -12.82 12.97
CA PRO A 111 10.69 -13.51 12.51
C PRO A 111 10.77 -15.01 12.83
N PHE A 112 9.62 -15.63 13.11
CA PHE A 112 9.51 -17.10 13.18
C PHE A 112 9.24 -17.69 11.81
N GLY A 113 9.66 -18.94 11.57
CA GLY A 113 9.27 -19.64 10.35
C GLY A 113 9.74 -21.09 10.23
N LYS A 114 9.37 -21.72 9.12
CA LYS A 114 9.86 -23.04 8.66
C LYS A 114 9.76 -23.15 7.14
N GLY A 115 10.56 -24.04 6.53
CA GLY A 115 10.49 -24.37 5.10
C GLY A 115 11.61 -23.75 4.26
N ALA A 116 11.50 -23.75 2.93
CA ALA A 116 12.55 -23.18 2.07
C ALA A 116 12.34 -21.69 1.76
N ASN A 117 13.39 -21.01 1.32
CA ASN A 117 13.35 -19.70 0.62
C ASN A 117 13.07 -18.43 1.44
N ASN A 118 13.21 -18.44 2.77
CA ASN A 118 13.17 -17.19 3.57
C ASN A 118 14.10 -17.25 4.78
N LYS A 119 14.60 -16.10 5.24
CA LYS A 119 15.43 -15.98 6.46
C LYS A 119 14.54 -15.74 7.67
N TRP A 120 14.35 -16.74 8.53
CA TRP A 120 13.76 -16.57 9.87
C TRP A 120 14.84 -16.62 10.95
N ALA A 121 14.57 -16.02 12.10
CA ALA A 121 15.48 -16.01 13.24
C ALA A 121 15.23 -17.18 14.19
N THR A 122 13.97 -17.61 14.34
CA THR A 122 13.60 -18.75 15.19
C THR A 122 12.75 -19.75 14.42
N SER A 123 13.13 -21.03 14.49
CA SER A 123 12.39 -22.10 13.83
C SER A 123 11.09 -22.39 14.59
N TRP A 124 9.98 -22.55 13.88
CA TRP A 124 8.68 -22.96 14.42
C TRP A 124 8.10 -24.12 13.59
N PRO A 125 8.32 -25.39 13.98
CA PRO A 125 7.90 -26.54 13.17
C PRO A 125 6.45 -26.99 13.40
N SER A 126 5.88 -26.72 14.58
CA SER A 126 4.56 -27.24 14.96
C SER A 126 3.38 -26.54 14.26
N LYS A 127 2.16 -26.88 14.68
CA LYS A 127 0.91 -26.32 14.16
C LYS A 127 0.60 -24.94 14.74
N ASN A 128 0.93 -24.68 16.00
CA ASN A 128 0.55 -23.44 16.69
C ASN A 128 1.77 -22.76 17.29
N ILE A 129 1.76 -21.44 17.31
CA ILE A 129 2.70 -20.65 18.10
C ILE A 129 1.98 -19.49 18.76
N TRP A 130 2.27 -19.29 20.04
CA TRP A 130 1.90 -18.10 20.79
C TRP A 130 3.17 -17.31 21.10
N VAL A 131 3.19 -16.04 20.73
CA VAL A 131 4.34 -15.15 20.91
C VAL A 131 3.92 -13.95 21.75
N ARG A 132 4.77 -13.55 22.68
CA ARG A 132 4.66 -12.32 23.46
C ARG A 132 5.92 -11.51 23.27
N ARG A 133 5.76 -10.30 22.75
CA ARG A 133 6.83 -9.33 22.56
C ARG A 133 6.48 -8.06 23.33
N THR A 134 7.35 -7.68 24.26
CA THR A 134 7.26 -6.36 24.91
C THR A 134 7.99 -5.32 24.08
N PHE A 135 7.52 -4.08 24.09
CA PHE A 135 8.19 -2.95 23.46
C PHE A 135 7.93 -1.67 24.25
N GLU A 136 8.88 -0.74 24.18
CA GLU A 136 8.72 0.62 24.69
C GLU A 136 8.06 1.49 23.62
N TYR A 137 7.16 2.35 24.04
CA TYR A 137 6.45 3.29 23.18
C TYR A 137 6.51 4.69 23.77
N GLU A 138 7.05 5.63 23.00
CA GLU A 138 6.90 7.05 23.26
C GLU A 138 5.69 7.59 22.51
N GLU A 139 4.98 8.52 23.13
CA GLU A 139 3.82 9.14 22.51
C GLU A 139 4.25 9.93 21.27
N VAL A 140 3.66 9.58 20.14
CA VAL A 140 3.90 10.21 18.84
C VAL A 140 2.58 10.54 18.19
N ASP A 141 2.59 11.53 17.31
CA ASP A 141 1.39 11.95 16.60
C ASP A 141 1.01 10.95 15.49
N ILE A 142 -0.02 10.13 15.76
CA ILE A 142 -0.53 9.06 14.90
C ILE A 142 -1.91 9.44 14.33
N ASP A 143 -1.92 9.86 13.08
CA ASP A 143 -3.16 9.99 12.30
C ASP A 143 -3.75 8.60 12.03
N LYS A 144 -2.97 7.71 11.42
CA LYS A 144 -3.32 6.32 11.12
C LYS A 144 -2.32 5.36 11.75
N LEU A 145 -2.83 4.41 12.51
CA LEU A 145 -2.05 3.32 13.08
C LEU A 145 -2.04 2.15 12.10
N ILE A 146 -0.86 1.69 11.71
CA ILE A 146 -0.67 0.64 10.72
C ILE A 146 -0.05 -0.58 11.42
N LEU A 147 -0.72 -1.72 11.36
CA LEU A 147 -0.14 -3.02 11.70
C LEU A 147 0.68 -3.51 10.51
N GLN A 148 1.97 -3.76 10.74
CA GLN A 148 2.84 -4.43 9.77
C GLN A 148 2.89 -5.90 10.15
N LEU A 149 2.37 -6.78 9.29
CA LEU A 149 2.20 -8.19 9.62
C LEU A 149 2.60 -9.08 8.45
N ARG A 150 3.38 -10.12 8.74
CA ARG A 150 3.57 -11.27 7.87
C ARG A 150 3.22 -12.54 8.64
N HIS A 151 2.30 -13.33 8.12
CA HIS A 151 1.85 -14.57 8.74
C HIS A 151 1.57 -15.67 7.70
N ASP A 152 1.72 -16.93 8.10
CA ASP A 152 1.37 -18.13 7.33
C ASP A 152 1.09 -19.30 8.29
N ASP A 153 -0.17 -19.74 8.52
CA ASP A 153 -1.45 -19.30 7.95
C ASP A 153 -2.20 -18.38 8.94
N ASP A 154 -3.27 -18.85 9.56
CA ASP A 154 -4.21 -18.04 10.35
C ASP A 154 -3.53 -17.32 11.51
N VAL A 155 -4.02 -16.12 11.85
CA VAL A 155 -3.38 -15.27 12.85
C VAL A 155 -4.40 -14.51 13.69
N GLU A 156 -4.06 -14.34 14.96
CA GLU A 156 -4.69 -13.37 15.87
C GLU A 156 -3.62 -12.47 16.46
N VAL A 157 -3.91 -11.16 16.50
CA VAL A 157 -2.99 -10.13 17.00
C VAL A 157 -3.67 -9.36 18.11
N TYR A 158 -2.95 -9.19 19.22
CA TYR A 158 -3.41 -8.50 20.42
C TYR A 158 -2.42 -7.42 20.82
N LEU A 159 -2.95 -6.27 21.25
CA LEU A 159 -2.19 -5.20 21.87
C LEU A 159 -2.72 -4.96 23.28
N ASN A 160 -1.88 -5.17 24.30
CA ASN A 160 -2.22 -5.03 25.71
C ASN A 160 -3.54 -5.75 26.07
N GLY A 161 -3.66 -7.03 25.68
CA GLY A 161 -4.83 -7.87 25.92
C GLY A 161 -6.02 -7.65 24.96
N THR A 162 -6.05 -6.55 24.21
CA THR A 162 -7.15 -6.28 23.27
C THR A 162 -6.83 -6.86 21.90
N LYS A 163 -7.73 -7.67 21.33
CA LYS A 163 -7.60 -8.15 19.95
C LYS A 163 -7.71 -6.98 18.98
N ILE A 164 -6.73 -6.82 18.09
CA ILE A 164 -6.67 -5.70 17.12
C ILE A 164 -6.81 -6.17 15.67
N TYR A 165 -6.53 -7.44 15.40
CA TYR A 165 -6.65 -8.03 14.08
C TYR A 165 -6.78 -9.55 14.21
N ASP A 166 -7.56 -10.15 13.34
CA ASP A 166 -7.54 -11.60 13.10
C ASP A 166 -7.78 -11.89 11.62
N CYS A 167 -7.30 -13.05 11.20
CA CYS A 167 -7.51 -13.53 9.85
C CYS A 167 -7.51 -15.06 9.85
N GLN A 168 -8.58 -15.64 9.32
CA GLN A 168 -8.77 -17.09 9.22
C GLN A 168 -8.78 -17.53 7.74
N ASN A 169 -8.26 -18.73 7.49
CA ASN A 169 -8.01 -19.30 6.17
C ASN A 169 -7.26 -18.34 5.23
N CYS A 170 -6.18 -17.74 5.73
CA CYS A 170 -5.44 -16.71 5.01
C CYS A 170 -3.97 -16.66 5.41
N ASN A 171 -3.14 -16.16 4.50
CA ASN A 171 -1.74 -15.87 4.74
C ASN A 171 -1.29 -14.63 3.97
N THR A 172 -0.08 -14.18 4.28
CA THR A 172 0.57 -13.07 3.58
C THR A 172 1.96 -13.50 3.14
N ARG A 173 2.22 -13.46 1.83
CA ARG A 173 3.53 -13.83 1.25
C ARG A 173 4.66 -12.86 1.63
N LYS A 174 4.33 -11.60 1.89
CA LYS A 174 5.22 -10.51 2.30
C LYS A 174 4.57 -9.69 3.41
N ILE A 175 5.33 -8.82 4.07
CA ILE A 175 4.78 -7.88 5.06
C ILE A 175 3.63 -7.09 4.43
N LYS A 176 2.46 -7.17 5.07
CA LYS A 176 1.27 -6.41 4.73
C LYS A 176 1.12 -5.26 5.72
N ASN A 177 0.83 -4.08 5.19
CA ASN A 177 0.48 -2.89 5.99
C ASN A 177 -1.05 -2.84 6.10
N ILE A 178 -1.56 -2.94 7.33
CA ILE A 178 -3.00 -3.00 7.62
C ILE A 178 -3.37 -1.78 8.46
N GLU A 179 -4.19 -0.88 7.93
CA GLU A 179 -4.72 0.25 8.71
C GLU A 179 -5.66 -0.29 9.80
N LEU A 180 -5.35 0.01 11.06
CA LEU A 180 -6.16 -0.37 12.21
C LEU A 180 -7.22 0.71 12.49
N ALA A 181 -8.34 0.29 13.07
CA ALA A 181 -9.38 1.22 13.50
C ALA A 181 -8.83 2.27 14.49
N ASN A 182 -9.29 3.51 14.37
CA ASN A 182 -8.85 4.62 15.22
C ASN A 182 -8.96 4.32 16.72
N ALA A 183 -9.97 3.54 17.13
CA ALA A 183 -10.18 3.14 18.52
C ALA A 183 -9.05 2.28 19.09
N VAL A 184 -8.21 1.64 18.27
CA VAL A 184 -7.07 0.84 18.73
C VAL A 184 -5.94 1.73 19.28
N LYS A 185 -5.83 2.97 18.82
CA LYS A 185 -4.76 3.90 19.27
C LYS A 185 -4.76 4.09 20.78
N LYS A 186 -5.93 4.09 21.43
CA LYS A 186 -6.06 4.23 22.90
C LYS A 186 -5.45 3.06 23.69
N ASN A 187 -5.19 1.93 23.04
CA ASN A 187 -4.61 0.75 23.68
C ASN A 187 -3.09 0.87 23.78
N LEU A 188 -2.44 1.76 23.01
CA LEU A 188 -1.02 2.09 23.19
C LEU A 188 -0.85 2.92 24.47
N LYS A 189 0.08 2.51 25.32
CA LYS A 189 0.42 3.19 26.57
C LYS A 189 1.81 3.78 26.46
N LYS A 190 2.05 4.99 26.95
CA LYS A 190 3.42 5.49 27.09
C LYS A 190 4.24 4.54 27.95
N GLY A 191 5.45 4.21 27.52
CA GLY A 191 6.33 3.21 28.13
C GLY A 191 6.03 1.79 27.63
N LYS A 192 6.05 0.83 28.55
CA LYS A 192 5.99 -0.60 28.21
C LYS A 192 4.62 -1.03 27.70
N ASN A 193 4.63 -1.77 26.58
CA ASN A 193 3.47 -2.41 25.96
C ASN A 193 3.74 -3.89 25.68
N LEU A 194 2.68 -4.63 25.38
CA LEU A 194 2.70 -6.04 24.99
C LEU A 194 2.01 -6.23 23.63
N LEU A 195 2.76 -6.73 22.65
CA LEU A 195 2.24 -7.32 21.41
C LEU A 195 2.17 -8.84 21.61
N ALA A 196 0.97 -9.40 21.47
CA ALA A 196 0.71 -10.82 21.58
C ALA A 196 0.19 -11.36 20.24
N LEU A 197 0.72 -12.50 19.80
CA LEU A 197 0.41 -13.11 18.51
C LEU A 197 0.08 -14.59 18.73
N HIS A 198 -0.97 -15.07 18.09
CA HIS A 198 -1.23 -16.49 17.93
C HIS A 198 -1.27 -16.78 16.43
N CYS A 199 -0.46 -17.71 15.95
CA CYS A 199 -0.43 -18.10 14.55
C CYS A 199 -0.63 -19.62 14.43
N ILE A 200 -1.45 -20.03 13.47
CA ILE A 200 -1.74 -21.42 13.16
C ILE A 200 -1.20 -21.72 11.77
N ASN A 201 -0.25 -22.64 11.69
CA ASN A 201 0.22 -23.17 10.42
C ASN A 201 -0.55 -24.45 10.09
N LEU A 202 -1.38 -24.41 9.06
CA LEU A 202 -2.20 -25.56 8.67
C LEU A 202 -1.37 -26.61 7.92
N ARG A 203 -0.40 -26.18 7.11
CA ARG A 203 0.49 -27.05 6.32
C ARG A 203 1.66 -26.28 5.69
N GLY A 204 2.72 -27.00 5.36
CA GLY A 204 3.78 -26.47 4.51
C GLY A 204 4.72 -25.52 5.26
N ASN A 205 5.02 -24.38 4.66
CA ASN A 205 5.95 -23.42 5.22
C ASN A 205 5.26 -22.56 6.31
N ALA A 206 6.02 -21.78 7.09
CA ALA A 206 5.49 -20.94 8.16
C ALA A 206 6.20 -19.58 8.18
N TRP A 207 5.47 -18.52 8.51
CA TRP A 207 6.03 -17.21 8.82
C TRP A 207 5.24 -16.51 9.91
N LEU A 208 5.95 -15.76 10.76
CA LEU A 208 5.33 -14.81 11.68
C LEU A 208 6.30 -13.66 11.97
N ASP A 209 5.90 -12.44 11.61
CA ASP A 209 6.54 -11.18 11.98
C ASP A 209 5.49 -10.10 12.18
N ALA A 210 5.67 -9.24 13.18
CA ALA A 210 4.71 -8.18 13.46
C ALA A 210 5.36 -6.97 14.12
N GLY A 211 4.83 -5.80 13.76
CA GLY A 211 5.23 -4.50 14.28
C GLY A 211 4.19 -3.44 13.94
N PHE A 212 4.47 -2.19 14.30
CA PHE A 212 3.57 -1.07 14.07
C PHE A 212 4.28 0.06 13.36
N ALA A 213 3.56 0.72 12.47
CA ALA A 213 3.97 1.97 11.86
C ALA A 213 2.87 3.02 12.07
N LYS A 214 3.25 4.30 11.97
CA LYS A 214 2.32 5.41 11.85
C LYS A 214 2.32 5.91 10.40
N GLN A 215 1.19 6.44 9.97
CA GLN A 215 1.08 7.15 8.70
C GLN A 215 0.34 8.45 8.97
N LYS A 216 0.79 9.54 8.33
CA LYS A 216 0.05 10.79 8.35
C LYS A 216 -1.20 10.69 7.48
N ASN A 217 -2.24 11.40 7.88
CA ASN A 217 -3.37 11.62 6.99
C ASN A 217 -2.86 12.33 5.76
N ALA A 218 -3.36 11.89 4.60
CA ALA A 218 -3.12 12.60 3.38
C ALA A 218 -3.54 14.06 3.56
N LYS A 219 -2.64 15.02 3.34
CA LYS A 219 -3.10 16.40 3.14
C LYS A 219 -3.98 16.34 1.90
N GLN A 220 -5.29 16.52 2.10
CA GLN A 220 -6.26 16.38 1.03
C GLN A 220 -6.02 17.53 0.04
N LEU A 221 -5.31 17.23 -1.04
CA LEU A 221 -5.18 18.16 -2.15
C LEU A 221 -6.53 18.31 -2.84
N THR A 222 -6.72 19.43 -3.53
CA THR A 222 -7.88 19.53 -4.40
C THR A 222 -7.69 18.52 -5.54
N LEU A 223 -8.69 17.68 -5.81
CA LEU A 223 -8.61 16.80 -6.97
C LEU A 223 -8.84 17.62 -8.24
N ALA A 224 -8.01 17.42 -9.25
CA ALA A 224 -8.32 17.89 -10.60
C ALA A 224 -9.57 17.14 -11.09
N GLN A 225 -10.50 17.86 -11.72
CA GLN A 225 -11.71 17.24 -12.25
C GLN A 225 -11.36 16.60 -13.60
N GLN A 226 -11.43 15.27 -13.70
CA GLN A 226 -11.31 14.59 -14.98
C GLN A 226 -12.54 14.89 -15.84
N LEU A 227 -12.30 15.54 -16.98
CA LEU A 227 -13.34 15.91 -17.95
C LEU A 227 -13.56 14.80 -18.98
N ALA A 228 -12.47 14.17 -19.43
CA ALA A 228 -12.50 13.14 -20.46
C ALA A 228 -11.28 12.22 -20.37
N VAL A 229 -11.45 11.01 -20.92
CA VAL A 229 -10.37 10.08 -21.24
C VAL A 229 -10.64 9.47 -22.62
N GLU A 230 -9.61 9.38 -23.45
CA GLU A 230 -9.61 8.70 -24.75
C GLU A 230 -8.46 7.72 -24.81
N ILE A 231 -8.72 6.50 -25.29
CA ILE A 231 -7.69 5.47 -25.51
C ILE A 231 -7.61 5.23 -27.02
N THR A 232 -6.39 5.25 -27.56
CA THR A 232 -6.08 4.80 -28.91
C THR A 232 -5.14 3.60 -28.86
N ALA A 233 -4.72 3.07 -30.01
CA ALA A 233 -3.83 1.92 -30.06
C ALA A 233 -2.49 2.14 -29.33
N THR A 234 -1.99 3.38 -29.28
CA THR A 234 -0.68 3.70 -28.70
C THR A 234 -0.72 4.81 -27.68
N GLN A 235 -1.89 5.36 -27.36
CA GLN A 235 -2.01 6.51 -26.47
C GLN A 235 -3.19 6.40 -25.50
N THR A 236 -3.00 6.98 -24.32
CA THR A 236 -4.09 7.33 -23.41
C THR A 236 -4.04 8.82 -23.15
N LYS A 237 -5.15 9.50 -23.42
CA LYS A 237 -5.27 10.96 -23.35
C LYS A 237 -6.30 11.33 -22.29
N TYR A 238 -5.89 12.09 -21.29
CA TYR A 238 -6.77 12.65 -20.28
C TYR A 238 -6.92 14.15 -20.46
N GLN A 239 -8.08 14.66 -20.06
CA GLN A 239 -8.34 16.09 -19.94
C GLN A 239 -8.82 16.39 -18.52
N PHE A 240 -8.23 17.39 -17.88
CA PHE A 240 -8.57 17.81 -16.52
C PHE A 240 -8.88 19.30 -16.46
N ALA A 241 -9.85 19.68 -15.61
CA ALA A 241 -10.00 21.05 -15.13
C ALA A 241 -9.26 21.21 -13.78
N CYS A 242 -8.40 22.22 -13.70
CA CYS A 242 -7.54 22.52 -12.57
C CYS A 242 -7.68 23.99 -12.17
N GLY A 243 -8.86 24.39 -11.68
CA GLY A 243 -9.16 25.79 -11.43
C GLY A 243 -9.34 26.55 -12.75
N ALA A 244 -8.52 27.59 -12.97
CA ALA A 244 -8.61 28.45 -14.15
C ALA A 244 -7.85 27.93 -15.38
N VAL A 245 -7.26 26.72 -15.30
CA VAL A 245 -6.57 26.09 -16.44
C VAL A 245 -7.14 24.71 -16.76
N LYS A 246 -7.03 24.32 -18.02
CA LYS A 246 -7.23 22.96 -18.52
C LYS A 246 -5.88 22.30 -18.73
N LEU A 247 -5.72 21.09 -18.21
CA LEU A 247 -4.55 20.24 -18.43
C LEU A 247 -4.93 19.07 -19.34
N ASN A 248 -4.27 18.95 -20.49
CA ASN A 248 -4.28 17.73 -21.30
C ASN A 248 -3.02 16.92 -20.99
N LEU A 249 -3.21 15.64 -20.66
CA LEU A 249 -2.15 14.69 -20.33
C LEU A 249 -2.19 13.54 -21.33
N THR A 250 -1.13 13.34 -22.10
CA THR A 250 -1.06 12.24 -23.07
C THR A 250 0.08 11.30 -22.72
N PHE A 251 -0.25 10.04 -22.50
CA PHE A 251 0.68 8.95 -22.45
C PHE A 251 0.81 8.34 -23.84
N THR A 252 2.04 8.12 -24.32
CA THR A 252 2.31 7.47 -25.61
C THR A 252 3.31 6.32 -25.44
N SER A 253 2.87 5.12 -25.81
CA SER A 253 3.73 3.94 -25.93
C SER A 253 3.77 3.51 -27.40
N PRO A 254 4.88 3.76 -28.12
CA PRO A 254 4.95 3.63 -29.58
C PRO A 254 5.11 2.16 -30.05
N LEU A 255 4.20 1.28 -29.61
CA LEU A 255 4.17 -0.15 -29.91
C LEU A 255 3.63 -0.42 -31.33
N ILE A 256 4.33 0.13 -32.34
CA ILE A 256 3.97 -0.01 -33.75
C ILE A 256 4.50 -1.35 -34.28
N ALA A 257 3.63 -2.35 -34.39
CA ALA A 257 4.02 -3.72 -34.77
C ALA A 257 4.73 -3.82 -36.14
N SER A 258 4.49 -2.88 -37.05
CA SER A 258 5.15 -2.82 -38.37
C SER A 258 6.55 -2.19 -38.34
N ASN A 259 7.00 -1.69 -37.18
CA ASN A 259 8.32 -1.09 -37.00
C ASN A 259 8.96 -1.66 -35.73
N LEU A 260 9.67 -2.79 -35.88
CA LEU A 260 10.30 -3.51 -34.78
C LEU A 260 11.38 -2.69 -34.08
N ASP A 261 12.10 -1.82 -34.80
CA ASP A 261 13.10 -0.93 -34.21
C ASP A 261 12.44 0.08 -33.26
N LEU A 262 11.25 0.59 -33.62
CA LEU A 262 10.49 1.47 -32.75
C LEU A 262 9.85 0.72 -31.58
N MET A 263 9.28 -0.46 -31.85
CA MET A 263 8.60 -1.29 -30.85
C MET A 263 9.56 -1.85 -29.78
N SER A 264 10.81 -2.09 -30.12
CA SER A 264 11.84 -2.61 -29.20
C SER A 264 12.49 -1.53 -28.31
N ARG A 265 12.07 -0.27 -28.43
CA ARG A 265 12.62 0.82 -27.61
C ARG A 265 11.92 0.89 -26.24
N PRO A 266 12.68 0.91 -25.13
CA PRO A 266 12.15 1.11 -23.79
C PRO A 266 11.85 2.56 -23.48
N VAL A 267 11.01 3.18 -24.31
CA VAL A 267 10.64 4.60 -24.19
C VAL A 267 9.13 4.74 -24.25
N SER A 268 8.56 5.42 -23.26
CA SER A 268 7.22 5.98 -23.31
C SER A 268 7.32 7.49 -23.13
N TYR A 269 6.41 8.22 -23.75
CA TYR A 269 6.34 9.68 -23.70
C TYR A 269 5.16 10.10 -22.84
N VAL A 270 5.36 11.17 -22.05
CA VAL A 270 4.31 11.79 -21.26
C VAL A 270 4.29 13.28 -21.61
N ASP A 271 3.25 13.69 -22.31
CA ASP A 271 3.07 15.06 -22.79
C ASP A 271 2.06 15.81 -21.92
N PHE A 272 2.44 17.02 -21.50
CA PHE A 272 1.60 17.92 -20.72
C PHE A 272 1.31 19.18 -21.55
N GLU A 273 0.04 19.48 -21.77
CA GLU A 273 -0.39 20.74 -22.41
C GLU A 273 -1.35 21.47 -21.48
N ILE A 274 -1.01 22.72 -21.12
CA ILE A 274 -1.77 23.55 -20.19
C ILE A 274 -2.33 24.75 -20.96
N LYS A 275 -3.63 25.01 -20.81
CA LYS A 275 -4.32 26.15 -21.42
C LYS A 275 -5.13 26.92 -20.39
N SER A 276 -4.99 28.25 -20.35
CA SER A 276 -5.90 29.11 -19.58
C SER A 276 -7.33 28.96 -20.11
N THR A 277 -8.29 29.00 -19.19
CA THR A 277 -9.73 28.92 -19.49
C THR A 277 -10.46 30.24 -19.22
N ASP A 278 -9.80 31.22 -18.61
CA ASP A 278 -10.38 32.53 -18.27
C ASP A 278 -9.72 33.70 -19.03
N GLY A 279 -8.76 33.41 -19.91
CA GLY A 279 -8.04 34.40 -20.71
C GLY A 279 -6.93 35.15 -19.97
N LYS A 280 -6.61 34.77 -18.73
CA LYS A 280 -5.52 35.36 -17.95
C LYS A 280 -4.27 34.48 -17.98
N THR A 281 -3.13 35.11 -17.70
CA THR A 281 -1.87 34.41 -17.43
C THR A 281 -1.90 33.84 -16.02
N HIS A 282 -1.50 32.57 -15.88
CA HIS A 282 -1.36 31.87 -14.59
C HIS A 282 0.04 31.33 -14.44
N GLU A 283 0.54 31.34 -13.21
CA GLU A 283 1.77 30.61 -12.88
C GLU A 283 1.42 29.13 -12.69
N THR A 284 2.10 28.24 -13.42
CA THR A 284 1.86 26.81 -13.31
C THR A 284 3.13 26.02 -13.08
N GLU A 285 3.07 25.05 -12.17
CA GLU A 285 4.16 24.12 -11.88
C GLU A 285 3.61 22.69 -11.94
N ILE A 286 4.28 21.81 -12.70
CA ILE A 286 3.98 20.37 -12.74
C ILE A 286 4.97 19.63 -11.86
N THR A 287 4.45 18.85 -10.92
CA THR A 287 5.21 17.82 -10.22
C THR A 287 4.71 16.46 -10.70
N PHE A 288 5.59 15.70 -11.33
CA PHE A 288 5.31 14.37 -11.82
C PHE A 288 6.34 13.40 -11.24
N GLY A 289 5.88 12.45 -10.43
CA GLY A 289 6.71 11.49 -9.74
C GLY A 289 6.38 10.06 -10.16
N LEU A 290 7.40 9.25 -10.36
CA LEU A 290 7.28 7.81 -10.59
C LEU A 290 8.10 7.07 -9.54
N ALA A 291 7.49 6.08 -8.91
CA ALA A 291 8.16 5.12 -8.06
C ALA A 291 7.79 3.71 -8.53
N ALA A 292 8.77 3.02 -9.10
CA ALA A 292 8.70 1.59 -9.35
C ALA A 292 9.31 0.87 -8.15
N ASP A 293 8.57 -0.09 -7.59
CA ASP A 293 9.03 -0.99 -6.53
C ASP A 293 9.85 -2.16 -7.08
#